data_AF-A0A367LYJ3-F1
#
_entry.id   AF-A0A367LYJ3-F1
#
_cell.length_a   1.000
_cell.length_b   1.000
_cell.length_c   1.000
_cell.angle_alpha   90.00
_cell.angle_beta   90.00
_cell.angle_gamma   90.00
#
_symmetry.space_group_name_H-M   'P 1'
#
loop_
_entity.id
_entity.type
_entity.pdbx_description
1 polymer ?
#
loop_
_entity_poly.entity_id
_entity_poly.type
_entity_poly.pdbx_seq_one_letter_code
_entity_poly.pdbx_strand_id
1 'polypeptide(L)'
;TGTVQKDARSNDTKPASPRLWTTGIEQMITGRERLQLPLENHNYLRAVVWGLASDPAQALAASSKRPQAGGPSTQQLLQDQVGRIQSDIVLGLITKEDGERQIAALKGGA
;
A
#
# COMPACT_ATOMS: atom_id res chain seq x y z
N THR A 1 6.58 3.96 -5.66
CA THR A 1 7.46 2.80 -5.31
C THR A 1 8.25 2.47 -6.54
N GLY A 2 9.55 2.18 -6.42
CA GLY A 2 10.40 1.85 -7.58
C GLY A 2 10.22 0.40 -8.02
N THR A 3 10.85 0.03 -9.13
CA THR A 3 10.97 -1.34 -9.62
C THR A 3 12.43 -1.70 -9.86
N VAL A 4 12.74 -2.98 -9.90
CA VAL A 4 14.06 -3.53 -10.23
C VAL A 4 13.92 -4.62 -11.29
N GLN A 5 14.82 -4.65 -12.25
CA GLN A 5 14.96 -5.71 -13.25
C GLN A 5 16.28 -6.43 -13.01
N LYS A 6 16.41 -7.72 -13.30
CA LYS A 6 17.70 -8.42 -13.13
C LYS A 6 18.77 -7.96 -14.13
N ASP A 7 18.38 -7.82 -15.40
CA ASP A 7 19.21 -7.35 -16.51
C ASP A 7 18.43 -6.29 -17.33
N ALA A 8 19.12 -5.34 -17.96
CA ALA A 8 18.48 -4.26 -18.72
C ALA A 8 17.77 -4.76 -19.98
N ARG A 9 18.12 -5.95 -20.48
CA ARG A 9 17.51 -6.61 -21.64
C ARG A 9 16.28 -7.44 -21.27
N SER A 10 16.01 -7.64 -19.98
CA SER A 10 14.86 -8.42 -19.52
C SER A 10 13.67 -7.51 -19.18
N ASN A 11 12.48 -7.89 -19.64
CA ASN A 11 11.23 -7.19 -19.29
C ASN A 11 10.67 -7.61 -17.92
N ASP A 12 11.30 -8.54 -17.20
CA ASP A 12 10.85 -8.96 -15.87
C ASP A 12 11.22 -7.92 -14.80
N THR A 13 10.20 -7.23 -14.30
CA THR A 13 10.31 -6.18 -13.29
C THR A 13 9.70 -6.68 -11.97
N LYS A 14 10.36 -6.39 -10.86
CA LYS A 14 9.86 -6.64 -9.50
C LYS A 14 9.72 -5.32 -8.74
N PRO A 15 8.71 -5.17 -7.86
CA PRO A 15 8.61 -3.99 -7.02
C PRO A 15 9.80 -3.89 -6.07
N ALA A 16 10.48 -2.74 -6.06
CA ALA A 16 11.64 -2.48 -5.23
C ALA A 16 11.44 -1.19 -4.42
N SER A 17 11.13 -1.33 -3.14
CA SER A 17 11.06 -0.20 -2.23
C SER A 17 12.46 0.31 -1.89
N PRO A 18 12.64 1.59 -1.48
CA PRO A 18 13.94 2.10 -1.01
C PRO A 18 14.57 1.23 0.09
N ARG A 19 13.74 0.63 0.96
CA ARG A 19 14.19 -0.28 2.02
C ARG A 19 14.88 -1.54 1.46
N LEU A 20 14.40 -2.10 0.35
CA LEU A 20 15.04 -3.25 -0.31
C LEU A 20 16.43 -2.88 -0.85
N TRP A 21 16.60 -1.67 -1.37
CA TRP A 21 17.90 -1.18 -1.79
C TRP A 21 18.86 -1.02 -0.62
N THR A 22 18.40 -0.45 0.50
CA THR A 22 19.19 -0.35 1.73
C THR A 22 19.65 -1.72 2.21
N THR A 23 18.75 -2.69 2.31
CA THR A 23 19.09 -4.06 2.73
C THR A 23 20.08 -4.73 1.76
N GLY A 24 19.93 -4.54 0.46
CA GLY A 24 20.90 -5.06 -0.53
C GLY A 24 22.29 -4.46 -0.35
N ILE A 25 22.39 -3.16 -0.09
CA ILE A 25 23.65 -2.46 0.19
C ILE A 25 24.29 -3.01 1.48
N GLU A 26 23.49 -3.17 2.54
CA GLU A 26 23.95 -3.73 3.83
C GLU A 26 24.48 -5.16 3.69
N GLN A 27 23.82 -6.01 2.88
CA GLN A 27 24.31 -7.35 2.58
C GLN A 27 25.67 -7.32 1.87
N MET A 28 25.86 -6.41 0.90
CA MET A 28 27.13 -6.27 0.20
C MET A 28 28.25 -5.78 1.13
N ILE A 29 27.96 -4.84 2.02
CA ILE A 29 28.93 -4.34 3.00
C ILE A 29 29.31 -5.46 3.99
N THR A 30 28.31 -6.18 4.49
CA THR A 30 28.52 -7.28 5.46
C THR A 30 29.29 -8.44 4.83
N GLY A 31 28.92 -8.84 3.61
CA GLY A 31 29.55 -9.94 2.88
C GLY A 31 30.78 -9.53 2.05
N ARG A 32 31.34 -8.33 2.27
CA ARG A 32 32.39 -7.74 1.43
C ARG A 32 33.61 -8.64 1.24
N GLU A 33 33.95 -9.44 2.25
CA GLU A 33 35.07 -10.37 2.24
C GLU A 33 34.88 -11.56 1.29
N ARG A 34 33.63 -11.86 0.90
CA ARG A 34 33.28 -12.87 -0.09
C ARG A 34 33.20 -12.32 -1.51
N LEU A 35 33.24 -11.00 -1.67
CA LEU A 35 33.26 -10.36 -2.98
C LEU A 35 34.67 -10.49 -3.57
N GLN A 36 34.82 -11.31 -4.60
CA GLN A 36 36.05 -11.41 -5.36
C GLN A 36 36.02 -10.41 -6.51
N LEU A 37 37.08 -9.62 -6.62
CA LEU A 37 37.30 -8.75 -7.77
C LEU A 37 38.11 -9.50 -8.85
N PRO A 38 37.80 -9.34 -10.14
CA PRO A 38 36.70 -8.51 -10.66
C PRO A 38 35.33 -9.14 -10.37
N LEU A 39 34.34 -8.30 -10.07
CA LEU A 39 32.95 -8.77 -9.98
C LEU A 39 32.51 -9.30 -11.35
N GLU A 40 31.62 -10.29 -11.34
CA GLU A 40 31.04 -10.86 -12.58
C GLU A 40 30.32 -9.79 -13.42
N ASN A 41 29.76 -8.75 -12.79
CA ASN A 41 29.06 -7.65 -13.46
C ASN A 41 29.00 -6.38 -12.59
N HIS A 42 29.06 -5.19 -13.20
CA HIS A 42 28.80 -3.90 -12.54
C HIS A 42 27.38 -3.79 -11.94
N ASN A 43 26.43 -4.60 -12.42
CA ASN A 43 25.05 -4.64 -11.94
C ASN A 43 24.84 -5.57 -10.73
N TYR A 44 25.90 -5.94 -9.99
CA TYR A 44 25.81 -6.91 -8.90
C TYR A 44 24.79 -6.52 -7.82
N LEU A 45 24.76 -5.26 -7.38
CA LEU A 45 23.76 -4.77 -6.43
C LEU A 45 22.34 -4.98 -6.96
N ARG A 46 22.13 -4.79 -8.27
CA ARG A 46 20.83 -4.96 -8.92
C ARG A 46 20.39 -6.43 -8.88
N ALA A 47 21.32 -7.36 -9.06
CA ALA A 47 21.06 -8.79 -8.94
C ALA A 47 20.68 -9.18 -7.50
N VAL A 48 21.39 -8.66 -6.50
CA VAL A 48 21.09 -8.88 -5.08
C VAL A 48 19.68 -8.36 -4.74
N VAL A 49 19.39 -7.11 -5.09
CA VAL A 49 18.08 -6.49 -4.81
C VAL A 49 16.95 -7.19 -5.58
N TRP A 50 17.19 -7.66 -6.80
CA TRP A 50 16.22 -8.47 -7.54
C TRP A 50 15.94 -9.81 -6.87
N GLY A 51 16.97 -10.46 -6.30
CA GLY A 51 16.80 -11.67 -5.47
C GLY A 51 15.95 -11.41 -4.24
N LEU A 52 16.24 -10.33 -3.51
CA LEU A 52 15.44 -9.90 -2.35
C LEU A 52 13.99 -9.56 -2.71
N ALA A 53 13.76 -8.92 -3.85
CA ALA A 53 12.42 -8.59 -4.34
C ALA A 53 11.66 -9.82 -4.88
N SER A 54 12.39 -10.90 -5.20
CA SER A 54 11.80 -12.17 -5.62
C SER A 54 11.43 -13.06 -4.44
N ASP A 55 11.87 -12.73 -3.22
CA ASP A 55 11.47 -13.42 -2.01
C ASP A 55 9.99 -13.12 -1.68
N PRO A 56 9.14 -14.16 -1.53
CA PRO A 56 7.72 -13.97 -1.27
C PRO A 56 7.43 -13.21 0.03
N ALA A 57 8.26 -13.33 1.07
CA ALA A 57 8.08 -12.60 2.33
C ALA A 57 8.25 -11.09 2.14
N GLN A 58 9.18 -10.68 1.28
CA GLN A 58 9.48 -9.29 0.98
C GLN A 58 8.49 -8.70 -0.04
N ALA A 59 7.99 -9.52 -0.97
CA ALA A 59 6.94 -9.13 -1.90
C ALA A 59 5.62 -8.79 -1.17
N LEU A 60 5.26 -9.56 -0.14
CA LEU A 60 4.09 -9.30 0.72
C LEU A 60 4.25 -8.02 1.56
N ALA A 61 5.45 -7.75 2.08
CA ALA A 61 5.76 -6.53 2.82
C ALA A 61 5.73 -5.28 1.92
N ALA A 62 6.14 -5.40 0.64
CA ALA A 62 6.07 -4.31 -0.33
C ALA A 62 4.63 -4.02 -0.81
N SER A 63 3.76 -5.03 -0.83
CA SER A 63 2.33 -4.90 -1.16
C SER A 63 1.49 -4.34 0.00
N SER A 64 1.98 -4.49 1.23
CA SER A 64 1.35 -3.96 2.45
C SER A 64 1.53 -2.44 2.60
N LYS A 65 0.96 -1.66 1.68
CA LYS A 65 0.81 -0.20 1.77
C LYS A 65 -0.64 0.27 1.77
N ARG A 66 -1.57 -0.59 2.18
CA ARG A 66 -2.87 -0.14 2.65
C ARG A 66 -2.98 -0.60 4.09
N PRO A 67 -3.10 0.29 5.09
CA PRO A 67 -3.67 -0.15 6.35
C PRO A 67 -5.01 -0.79 5.98
N GLN A 68 -5.14 -2.10 6.17
CA GLN A 68 -6.43 -2.73 6.26
C GLN A 68 -7.06 -2.09 7.49
N ALA A 69 -7.71 -0.94 7.28
CA ALA A 69 -8.57 -0.37 8.29
C ALA A 69 -9.52 -1.50 8.66
N GLY A 70 -9.50 -1.89 9.94
CA GLY A 70 -10.58 -2.70 10.49
C GLY A 70 -11.90 -2.11 10.00
N GLY A 71 -12.87 -2.98 9.69
CA GLY A 71 -14.13 -2.58 9.07
C GLY A 71 -14.71 -1.30 9.70
N PRO A 72 -15.44 -0.50 8.91
CA PRO A 72 -15.87 0.83 9.33
C PRO A 72 -16.54 0.73 10.71
N SER A 73 -16.05 1.55 11.64
CA SER A 73 -16.64 1.62 12.98
C SER A 73 -18.13 1.96 12.86
N THR A 74 -18.95 1.51 13.82
CA THR A 74 -20.37 1.85 13.86
C THR A 74 -20.60 3.37 13.76
N GLN A 75 -19.73 4.17 14.38
CA GLN A 75 -19.75 5.63 14.28
C GLN A 75 -19.51 6.13 12.85
N GLN A 76 -18.56 5.55 12.11
CA GLN A 76 -18.31 5.90 10.71
C GLN A 76 -19.49 5.51 9.83
N LEU A 77 -20.10 4.34 10.03
CA LEU A 77 -21.29 3.92 9.29
C LEU A 77 -22.49 4.84 9.50
N LEU A 78 -22.68 5.35 10.72
CA LEU A 78 -23.72 6.33 11.03
C LEU A 78 -23.43 7.68 10.36
N GLN A 79 -22.18 8.15 10.40
CA GLN A 79 -21.76 9.39 9.74
C GLN A 79 -22.01 9.33 8.22
N ASP A 80 -21.70 8.20 7.60
CA ASP A 80 -21.90 7.93 6.16
C ASP A 80 -23.39 7.96 5.78
N GLN A 81 -24.24 7.34 6.61
CA GLN A 81 -25.69 7.34 6.41
C GLN A 81 -26.29 8.74 6.51
N VAL A 82 -25.86 9.54 7.49
CA VAL A 82 -26.30 10.94 7.61
C VAL A 82 -25.86 11.77 6.40
N GLY A 83 -24.65 11.54 5.88
CA GLY A 83 -24.15 12.21 4.68
C GLY A 83 -24.97 11.89 3.43
N ARG A 84 -25.42 10.65 3.28
CA ARG A 84 -26.34 10.25 2.20
C ARG A 84 -27.67 10.99 2.28
N ILE A 85 -28.30 10.99 3.45
CA ILE A 85 -29.60 11.67 3.66
C ILE A 85 -29.48 13.18 3.37
N GLN A 86 -28.40 13.82 3.82
CA GLN A 86 -28.16 15.24 3.51
C GLN A 86 -28.01 15.50 2.02
N SER A 87 -27.34 14.60 1.29
CA SER A 87 -27.20 14.70 -0.16
C SER A 87 -28.56 14.59 -0.86
N ASP A 88 -29.42 13.70 -0.39
CA ASP A 88 -30.77 13.52 -0.94
C ASP A 88 -31.67 14.74 -0.69
N ILE A 89 -31.51 15.43 0.45
CA ILE A 89 -32.19 16.72 0.71
C ILE A 89 -31.71 17.77 -0.28
N VAL A 90 -30.39 17.90 -0.48
CA VAL A 90 -29.80 18.91 -1.38
C VAL A 90 -30.22 18.67 -2.82
N LEU A 91 -30.34 17.41 -3.23
CA LEU A 91 -30.80 17.02 -4.57
C LEU A 91 -32.33 17.09 -4.72
N GLY A 92 -33.07 17.40 -3.66
CA GLY A 92 -34.54 17.47 -3.66
C GLY A 92 -35.22 16.11 -3.86
N LEU A 93 -34.50 15.00 -3.63
CA LEU A 93 -35.04 13.64 -3.71
C LEU A 93 -35.93 13.31 -2.50
N ILE A 94 -35.69 13.99 -1.38
CA ILE A 94 -36.52 13.96 -0.18
C ILE A 94 -36.77 15.37 0.32
N THR A 95 -37.89 15.56 1.04
CA THR A 95 -38.19 16.83 1.70
C THR A 95 -37.22 17.05 2.85
N LYS A 96 -36.97 18.33 3.17
CA LYS A 96 -36.08 18.70 4.27
C LYS A 96 -36.61 18.13 5.60
N GLU A 97 -37.92 18.20 5.79
CA GLU A 97 -38.62 17.73 6.99
C GLU A 97 -38.50 16.21 7.16
N ASP A 98 -38.61 15.43 6.07
CA ASP A 98 -38.46 13.98 6.12
C ASP A 98 -37.00 13.57 6.32
N GLY A 99 -36.06 14.27 5.69
CA GLY A 99 -34.63 14.01 5.87
C GLY A 99 -34.14 14.29 7.30
N GLU A 100 -34.61 15.39 7.91
CA GLU A 100 -34.28 15.72 9.31
C GLU A 100 -34.85 14.69 10.30
N ARG A 101 -36.07 14.17 10.04
CA ARG A 101 -36.66 13.08 10.83
C ARG A 101 -35.85 11.79 10.76
N GLN A 102 -35.37 11.43 9.57
CA GLN A 102 -34.54 10.23 9.38
C GLN A 102 -33.19 10.36 10.09
N ILE A 103 -32.56 11.54 10.04
CA ILE A 103 -31.29 11.80 10.76
C ILE A 103 -31.51 11.73 12.28
N ALA A 104 -32.62 12.25 12.79
CA ALA A 104 -32.95 12.18 14.22
C ALA A 104 -33.18 10.73 14.69
N ALA A 105 -33.87 9.91 13.90
CA ALA A 105 -34.07 8.49 14.20
C ALA A 105 -32.74 7.71 14.24
N LEU A 106 -31.82 8.00 13.31
CA LEU A 106 -30.48 7.38 13.28
C LEU A 106 -29.58 7.77 14.46
N LYS A 107 -29.81 8.93 15.07
CA LYS A 107 -29.05 9.40 16.25
C LYS A 107 -29.68 8.99 17.59
N GLY A 108 -31.01 8.82 17.64
CA GLY A 108 -31.74 8.49 18.87
C GLY A 108 -31.95 6.99 19.12
N GLY A 109 -31.59 6.13 18.17
CA GLY A 109 -31.69 4.67 18.29
C GLY A 109 -30.40 3.95 18.68
N ALA A 110 -29.40 4.68 19.18
CA ALA A 110 -28.09 4.16 19.62
C ALA A 110 -27.95 4.18 21.14
#